data_AF-A0A7Y1ZU36-F1
#
_entry.id   AF-A0A7Y1ZU36-F1
#
_cell.length_a   1.000
_cell.length_b   1.000
_cell.length_c   1.000
_cell.angle_alpha   90.00
_cell.angle_beta   90.00
_cell.angle_gamma   90.00
#
_symmetry.space_group_name_H-M   'P 1'
#
loop_
_entity.id
_entity.type
_entity.pdbx_description
1 polymer ?
#
loop_
_entity_poly.entity_id
_entity_poly.type
_entity_poly.pdbx_seq_one_letter_code
_entity_poly.pdbx_strand_id
1 'polypeptide(L)'
;MTTTAAPPRVDVEHEPDEPARPRPLAGVWQLLRLVGRRDRFRIAVWTTAIIGLVVATVASIIGLYDTQAELDQYGQLIVGNAALIVQTGPGYGLSDPTTGSVVMNELSLWTIIAVALMSIFMTVRHTRADEESERAELIRSSPVGRHAPLAATLTAVGATNVLIGAAVSLSLIVYGLPTTGSLAFGVSLVLAGVLFSGVAAVTAQIASNARSAVALGGVVLAASFVVRAVGDVRSSVLSWCSPLGWAQAIRAFADERWWVLVLPLATTVVLVNGAIALQERRDFGAGLLRQRPGPATASPRLGSPFGLAIRLQRATLAGWTAGLAVVGFFYGIVADQAESIIEDNPDMADFFAQLGEASITDAFLATSVLILALTATGFTITSVLRLRSEEAAQRADPVLATPTPRWRWVASHVLVAVGGTIVVMLTTGAALGAGFGLMTGDGGQVPRLAIAALVMVPAMVVVGGVALAACALVPRFALAAWSTLAGVFVIGLFGTVLKMPQWLVAVSPFDHVPAMPAEPFDALPLLLLGLTATAFTASALVGYRRRDIG
;
A
#
# COMPACT_ATOMS: atom_id res chain seq x y z
N MET A 1 41.40 19.02 82.59
CA MET A 1 42.39 18.72 81.54
C MET A 1 42.33 17.24 81.26
N THR A 2 41.68 16.86 80.17
CA THR A 2 41.82 15.55 79.51
C THR A 2 41.37 15.76 78.07
N THR A 3 42.35 15.87 77.18
CA THR A 3 42.23 16.05 75.74
C THR A 3 41.86 14.72 75.09
N THR A 4 40.70 14.66 74.46
CA THR A 4 40.26 13.52 73.63
C THR A 4 40.78 13.73 72.20
N ALA A 5 41.69 12.87 71.74
CA ALA A 5 42.20 12.87 70.38
C ALA A 5 41.14 12.33 69.40
N ALA A 6 40.94 13.02 68.28
CA ALA A 6 40.07 12.58 67.19
C ALA A 6 40.73 11.45 66.38
N PRO A 7 39.95 10.48 65.85
CA PRO A 7 40.50 9.37 65.06
C PRO A 7 40.98 9.85 63.67
N PRO A 8 41.91 9.13 63.04
CA PRO A 8 42.48 9.53 61.75
C PRO A 8 41.42 9.39 60.64
N ARG A 9 41.34 10.40 59.77
CA ARG A 9 40.59 10.33 58.52
C ARG A 9 41.29 9.34 57.60
N VAL A 10 40.57 8.30 57.20
CA VAL A 10 40.94 7.46 56.07
C VAL A 10 40.51 8.22 54.82
N ASP A 11 41.46 8.83 54.13
CA ASP A 11 41.25 9.37 52.79
C ASP A 11 41.08 8.19 51.84
N VAL A 12 39.83 7.80 51.59
CA VAL A 12 39.49 6.91 50.48
C VAL A 12 39.65 7.73 49.21
N GLU A 13 40.79 7.61 48.54
CA GLU A 13 40.93 8.03 47.15
C GLU A 13 39.85 7.30 46.35
N HIS A 14 38.76 8.01 46.03
CA HIS A 14 37.91 7.63 44.91
C HIS A 14 38.75 7.85 43.66
N GLU A 15 39.37 6.79 43.14
CA GLU A 15 39.69 6.74 41.72
C GLU A 15 38.39 7.06 40.98
N PRO A 16 38.34 8.13 40.17
CA PRO A 16 37.15 8.40 39.37
C PRO A 16 36.95 7.20 38.46
N ASP A 17 35.87 6.44 38.68
CA ASP A 17 35.39 5.39 37.79
C ASP A 17 35.45 5.96 36.37
N GLU A 18 36.36 5.41 35.55
CA GLU A 18 36.47 5.76 34.14
C GLU A 18 35.06 5.64 33.55
N PRO A 19 34.45 6.71 33.02
CA PRO A 19 33.07 6.67 32.59
C PRO A 19 32.93 5.55 31.57
N ALA A 20 32.20 4.50 31.96
CA ALA A 20 32.03 3.29 31.15
C ALA A 20 31.67 3.71 29.72
N ARG A 21 32.53 3.35 28.76
CA ARG A 21 32.37 3.77 27.36
C ARG A 21 30.92 3.52 26.93
N PRO A 22 30.20 4.55 26.42
CA PRO A 22 28.81 4.39 26.05
C PRO A 22 28.70 3.27 25.02
N ARG A 23 28.00 2.19 25.37
CA ARG A 23 27.78 1.06 24.47
C ARG A 23 26.62 1.41 23.53
N PRO A 24 26.87 1.75 22.25
CA PRO A 24 25.83 2.28 21.36
C PRO A 24 24.71 1.27 21.05
N LEU A 25 24.96 -0.02 21.30
CA LEU A 25 24.06 -1.15 21.08
C LEU A 25 23.56 -1.79 22.39
N ALA A 26 23.74 -1.14 23.55
CA ALA A 26 23.17 -1.63 24.79
C ALA A 26 21.63 -1.74 24.68
N GLY A 27 21.05 -2.86 25.11
CA GLY A 27 19.59 -3.06 25.10
C GLY A 27 18.98 -3.61 23.80
N VAL A 28 19.77 -3.85 22.74
CA VAL A 28 19.26 -4.34 21.44
C VAL A 28 18.43 -5.62 21.59
N TRP A 29 18.89 -6.59 22.39
CA TRP A 29 18.18 -7.87 22.54
C TRP A 29 16.82 -7.72 23.22
N GLN A 30 16.72 -6.83 24.22
CA GLN A 30 15.48 -6.52 24.91
C GLN A 30 14.49 -5.84 23.95
N LEU A 31 14.98 -4.89 23.16
CA LEU A 31 14.17 -4.21 22.14
C LEU A 31 13.74 -5.16 21.03
N LEU A 32 14.62 -6.06 20.57
CA LEU A 32 14.28 -7.07 19.56
C LEU A 32 13.15 -7.99 20.06
N ARG A 33 13.24 -8.46 21.32
CA ARG A 33 12.16 -9.24 21.96
C ARG A 33 10.87 -8.44 22.11
N LEU A 34 10.96 -7.12 22.33
CA LEU A 34 9.80 -6.24 22.41
C LEU A 34 9.13 -6.07 21.05
N VAL A 35 9.91 -5.81 20.00
CA VAL A 35 9.42 -5.72 18.61
C VAL A 35 8.71 -7.01 18.22
N GLY A 36 9.35 -8.17 18.44
CA GLY A 36 8.75 -9.47 18.14
C GLY A 36 7.43 -9.71 18.89
N ARG A 37 7.36 -9.33 20.18
CA ARG A 37 6.11 -9.46 20.96
C ARG A 37 5.00 -8.52 20.49
N ARG A 38 5.32 -7.27 20.15
CA ARG A 38 4.34 -6.28 19.68
C ARG A 38 3.81 -6.59 18.28
N ASP A 39 4.64 -7.21 17.45
CA ASP A 39 4.33 -7.39 16.02
C ASP A 39 4.02 -8.83 15.62
N ARG A 40 4.05 -9.81 16.53
CA ARG A 40 3.75 -11.23 16.24
C ARG A 40 2.52 -11.46 15.36
N PHE A 41 1.43 -10.75 15.61
CA PHE A 41 0.20 -10.89 14.83
C PHE A 41 0.35 -10.29 13.42
N ARG A 42 1.03 -9.13 13.30
CA ARG A 42 1.27 -8.52 12.00
C ARG A 42 2.27 -9.31 11.17
N ILE A 43 3.33 -9.81 11.80
CA ILE A 43 4.30 -10.72 11.17
C ILE A 43 3.58 -11.96 10.68
N ALA A 44 2.72 -12.57 11.51
CA ALA A 44 1.91 -13.72 11.08
C ALA A 44 1.01 -13.37 9.89
N VAL A 45 0.26 -12.27 9.95
CA VAL A 45 -0.62 -11.85 8.85
C VAL A 45 0.15 -11.61 7.55
N TRP A 46 1.27 -10.86 7.59
CA TRP A 46 2.10 -10.62 6.41
C TRP A 46 2.71 -11.90 5.86
N THR A 47 3.25 -12.74 6.74
CA THR A 47 3.87 -14.02 6.37
C THR A 47 2.85 -14.94 5.72
N THR A 48 1.69 -15.13 6.36
CA THR A 48 0.60 -15.96 5.81
C THR A 48 0.02 -15.39 4.52
N ALA A 49 -0.16 -14.06 4.41
CA ALA A 49 -0.68 -13.45 3.20
C ALA A 49 0.29 -13.59 2.01
N ILE A 50 1.59 -13.38 2.24
CA ILE A 50 2.62 -13.51 1.19
C ILE A 50 2.78 -14.98 0.78
N ILE A 51 2.88 -15.90 1.75
CA ILE A 51 2.94 -17.35 1.44
C ILE A 51 1.67 -17.79 0.73
N GLY A 52 0.50 -17.35 1.21
CA GLY A 52 -0.80 -17.68 0.61
C GLY A 52 -0.91 -17.20 -0.82
N LEU A 53 -0.45 -15.99 -1.13
CA LEU A 53 -0.34 -15.49 -2.49
C LEU A 53 0.55 -16.42 -3.34
N VAL A 54 1.74 -16.78 -2.83
CA VAL A 54 2.66 -17.66 -3.57
C VAL A 54 2.05 -19.03 -3.85
N VAL A 55 1.52 -19.67 -2.82
CA VAL A 55 0.93 -20.99 -2.89
C VAL A 55 -0.29 -21.01 -3.82
N ALA A 56 -1.17 -20.01 -3.73
CA ALA A 56 -2.34 -19.90 -4.58
C ALA A 56 -1.96 -19.75 -6.05
N THR A 57 -1.00 -18.88 -6.38
CA THR A 57 -0.55 -18.67 -7.76
C THR A 57 0.15 -19.91 -8.32
N VAL A 58 1.05 -20.54 -7.56
CA VAL A 58 1.76 -21.75 -8.00
C VAL A 58 0.78 -22.90 -8.26
N ALA A 59 -0.16 -23.12 -7.34
CA ALA A 59 -1.20 -24.14 -7.51
C ALA A 59 -2.07 -23.84 -8.74
N SER A 60 -2.42 -22.57 -8.97
CA SER A 60 -3.20 -22.16 -10.13
C SER A 60 -2.43 -22.37 -11.44
N ILE A 61 -1.14 -22.03 -11.49
CA ILE A 61 -0.34 -22.16 -12.72
C ILE A 61 -0.10 -23.63 -13.04
N ILE A 62 0.25 -24.45 -12.04
CA ILE A 62 0.42 -25.90 -12.25
C ILE A 62 -0.87 -26.54 -12.74
N GLY A 63 -2.04 -26.12 -12.23
CA GLY A 63 -3.32 -26.67 -12.69
C GLY A 63 -3.87 -26.07 -13.98
N LEU A 64 -3.28 -24.99 -14.49
CA LEU A 64 -3.72 -24.32 -15.72
C LEU A 64 -2.83 -24.66 -16.92
N TYR A 65 -1.54 -24.92 -16.69
CA TYR A 65 -0.55 -25.23 -17.71
C TYR A 65 0.03 -26.63 -17.46
N ASP A 66 -0.67 -27.65 -17.94
CA ASP A 66 -0.32 -29.07 -17.74
C ASP A 66 0.64 -29.57 -18.83
N THR A 67 0.70 -28.91 -19.99
CA THR A 67 1.51 -29.34 -21.13
C THR A 67 2.56 -28.30 -21.54
N GLN A 68 3.66 -28.78 -22.14
CA GLN A 68 4.72 -27.90 -22.65
C GLN A 68 4.20 -26.94 -23.74
N ALA A 69 3.23 -27.37 -24.55
CA ALA A 69 2.63 -26.53 -25.59
C ALA A 69 1.91 -25.30 -25.01
N GLU A 70 1.21 -25.45 -23.88
CA GLU A 70 0.53 -24.33 -23.21
C GLU A 70 1.55 -23.35 -22.57
N LEU A 71 2.66 -23.87 -22.04
CA LEU A 71 3.77 -23.05 -21.55
C LEU A 71 4.44 -22.26 -22.68
N ASP A 72 4.65 -22.90 -23.84
CA ASP A 72 5.20 -22.27 -25.04
C ASP A 72 4.29 -21.16 -25.57
N GLN A 73 2.96 -21.40 -25.58
CA GLN A 73 1.96 -20.40 -25.94
C GLN A 73 1.97 -19.20 -24.99
N TYR A 74 2.08 -19.44 -23.68
CA TYR A 74 2.24 -18.38 -22.68
C TYR A 74 3.50 -17.53 -22.95
N GLY A 75 4.64 -18.18 -23.22
CA GLY A 75 5.89 -17.49 -23.54
C GLY A 75 5.76 -16.56 -24.75
N GLN A 76 5.10 -17.03 -25.81
CA GLN A 76 4.86 -16.23 -27.02
C GLN A 76 3.96 -15.01 -26.75
N LEU A 77 2.91 -15.17 -25.94
CA LEU A 77 1.99 -14.10 -25.57
C LEU A 77 2.69 -12.96 -24.81
N ILE A 78 3.66 -13.26 -23.95
CA ILE A 78 4.39 -12.25 -23.17
C ILE A 78 5.47 -11.55 -23.99
N VAL A 79 6.24 -12.27 -24.80
CA VAL A 79 7.40 -11.71 -25.52
C VAL A 79 7.01 -10.63 -26.53
N GLY A 80 5.79 -10.70 -27.08
CA GLY A 80 5.26 -9.70 -28.02
C GLY A 80 4.60 -8.48 -27.38
N ASN A 81 4.34 -8.49 -26.06
CA ASN A 81 3.47 -7.52 -25.42
C ASN A 81 4.21 -6.63 -24.42
N ALA A 82 4.53 -5.41 -24.84
CA ALA A 82 5.21 -4.41 -24.01
C ALA A 82 4.45 -4.07 -22.71
N ALA A 83 3.12 -4.13 -22.70
CA ALA A 83 2.33 -3.85 -21.51
C ALA A 83 2.45 -4.98 -20.47
N LEU A 84 2.46 -6.24 -20.92
CA LEU A 84 2.68 -7.40 -20.06
C LEU A 84 4.13 -7.44 -19.53
N ILE A 85 5.11 -7.05 -20.34
CA ILE A 85 6.52 -6.91 -19.89
C ILE A 85 6.63 -5.85 -18.78
N VAL A 86 5.95 -4.71 -18.92
CA VAL A 86 5.90 -3.69 -17.87
C VAL A 86 5.30 -4.25 -16.58
N GLN A 87 4.22 -5.01 -16.68
CA GLN A 87 3.51 -5.55 -15.52
C GLN A 87 4.32 -6.65 -14.81
N THR A 88 5.01 -7.49 -15.59
CA THR A 88 5.43 -8.81 -15.11
C THR A 88 6.96 -8.91 -15.02
N GLY A 89 7.66 -8.17 -15.88
CA GLY A 89 9.12 -8.14 -15.97
C GLY A 89 9.60 -8.58 -17.36
N PRO A 90 10.92 -8.70 -17.55
CA PRO A 90 11.54 -8.95 -18.85
C PRO A 90 11.38 -10.40 -19.37
N GLY A 91 10.55 -11.23 -18.73
CA GLY A 91 10.27 -12.59 -19.20
C GLY A 91 11.47 -13.54 -19.19
N TYR A 92 12.31 -13.51 -18.14
CA TYR A 92 13.47 -14.39 -18.06
C TYR A 92 13.07 -15.87 -18.14
N GLY A 93 13.65 -16.59 -19.10
CA GLY A 93 13.36 -18.01 -19.30
C GLY A 93 12.08 -18.29 -20.09
N LEU A 94 11.40 -17.29 -20.64
CA LEU A 94 10.20 -17.50 -21.47
C LEU A 94 10.49 -17.88 -22.93
N SER A 95 11.75 -17.86 -23.35
CA SER A 95 12.16 -18.39 -24.67
C SER A 95 12.18 -19.93 -24.72
N ASP A 96 12.31 -20.56 -23.55
CA ASP A 96 12.21 -22.01 -23.34
C ASP A 96 11.44 -22.19 -22.00
N PRO A 97 10.12 -21.95 -22.02
CA PRO A 97 9.34 -21.75 -20.80
C PRO A 97 9.22 -23.04 -20.00
N THR A 98 9.55 -22.94 -18.72
CA THR A 98 9.29 -23.97 -17.71
C THR A 98 8.18 -23.50 -16.79
N THR A 99 7.55 -24.42 -16.05
CA THR A 99 6.60 -24.06 -15.00
C THR A 99 7.20 -23.04 -14.04
N GLY A 100 8.49 -23.16 -13.70
CA GLY A 100 9.17 -22.21 -12.82
C GLY A 100 9.33 -20.81 -13.39
N SER A 101 9.66 -20.67 -14.68
CA SER A 101 9.79 -19.36 -15.32
C SER A 101 8.44 -18.67 -15.48
N VAL A 102 7.36 -19.41 -15.79
CA VAL A 102 5.99 -18.88 -15.84
C VAL A 102 5.53 -18.43 -14.46
N VAL A 103 5.74 -19.27 -13.43
CA VAL A 103 5.47 -18.88 -12.03
C VAL A 103 6.21 -17.60 -11.67
N MET A 104 7.51 -17.48 -12.00
CA MET A 104 8.27 -16.26 -11.66
C MET A 104 7.81 -15.05 -12.44
N ASN A 105 7.37 -15.20 -13.68
CA ASN A 105 6.79 -14.10 -14.43
C ASN A 105 5.59 -13.56 -13.63
N GLU A 106 4.54 -14.36 -13.45
CA GLU A 106 3.30 -13.92 -12.81
C GLU A 106 3.46 -13.40 -11.38
N LEU A 107 4.38 -14.00 -10.62
CA LEU A 107 4.40 -13.83 -9.16
C LEU A 107 5.49 -12.90 -8.64
N SER A 108 6.64 -12.83 -9.33
CA SER A 108 7.86 -12.27 -8.72
C SER A 108 7.68 -10.82 -8.29
N LEU A 109 7.17 -9.97 -9.18
CA LEU A 109 7.10 -8.53 -8.94
C LEU A 109 6.15 -8.19 -7.80
N TRP A 110 4.94 -8.76 -7.80
CA TRP A 110 3.93 -8.51 -6.77
C TRP A 110 4.40 -8.94 -5.39
N THR A 111 5.09 -10.09 -5.33
CA THR A 111 5.66 -10.60 -4.07
C THR A 111 6.80 -9.72 -3.57
N ILE A 112 7.70 -9.26 -4.46
CA ILE A 112 8.78 -8.33 -4.11
C ILE A 112 8.19 -7.00 -3.59
N ILE A 113 7.17 -6.45 -4.25
CA ILE A 113 6.49 -5.21 -3.83
C ILE A 113 5.84 -5.40 -2.45
N ALA A 114 5.16 -6.52 -2.22
CA ALA A 114 4.54 -6.82 -0.93
C ALA A 114 5.57 -6.87 0.21
N VAL A 115 6.69 -7.57 0.01
CA VAL A 115 7.80 -7.65 0.98
C VAL A 115 8.46 -6.28 1.21
N ALA A 116 8.62 -5.47 0.15
CA ALA A 116 9.15 -4.12 0.25
C ALA A 116 8.23 -3.20 1.07
N LEU A 117 6.93 -3.19 0.80
CA LEU A 117 5.94 -2.42 1.54
C LEU A 117 5.87 -2.85 3.02
N MET A 118 5.84 -4.16 3.29
CA MET A 118 5.91 -4.69 4.64
C MET A 118 7.14 -4.16 5.37
N SER A 119 8.32 -4.26 4.74
CA SER A 119 9.59 -3.82 5.32
C SER A 119 9.60 -2.32 5.60
N ILE A 120 9.03 -1.49 4.70
CA ILE A 120 8.87 -0.05 4.91
C ILE A 120 7.95 0.23 6.11
N PHE A 121 6.76 -0.38 6.14
CA PHE A 121 5.78 -0.13 7.21
C PHE A 121 6.30 -0.56 8.58
N MET A 122 6.92 -1.74 8.66
CA MET A 122 7.47 -2.27 9.91
C MET A 122 8.65 -1.43 10.40
N THR A 123 9.55 -1.02 9.49
CA THR A 123 10.70 -0.17 9.86
C THR A 123 10.26 1.20 10.36
N VAL A 124 9.35 1.89 9.66
CA VAL A 124 8.87 3.22 10.07
C VAL A 124 8.09 3.16 11.38
N ARG A 125 7.36 2.06 11.61
CA ARG A 125 6.58 1.86 12.86
C ARG A 125 7.47 1.83 14.10
N HIS A 126 8.58 1.11 14.07
CA HIS A 126 9.48 0.96 15.22
C HIS A 126 10.59 2.03 15.26
N THR A 127 10.55 2.99 14.33
CA THR A 127 11.42 4.17 14.31
C THR A 127 10.59 5.42 14.48
N ARG A 128 10.22 6.09 13.38
CA ARG A 128 9.59 7.42 13.41
C ARG A 128 8.22 7.43 14.12
N ALA A 129 7.45 6.35 14.05
CA ALA A 129 6.15 6.31 14.73
C ALA A 129 6.27 6.14 16.25
N ASP A 130 7.26 5.38 16.73
CA ASP A 130 7.53 5.27 18.17
C ASP A 130 8.19 6.56 18.72
N GLU A 131 8.91 7.32 17.90
CA GLU A 131 9.32 8.69 18.24
C GLU A 131 8.15 9.68 18.30
N GLU A 132 7.27 9.68 17.30
CA GLU A 132 6.10 10.58 17.23
C GLU A 132 5.08 10.31 18.36
N SER A 133 5.07 9.09 18.90
CA SER A 133 4.19 8.71 20.02
C SER A 133 4.85 8.84 21.39
N GLU A 134 5.99 9.53 21.49
CA GLU A 134 6.77 9.78 22.72
C GLU A 134 7.30 8.51 23.42
N ARG A 135 6.95 7.31 22.93
CA ARG A 135 7.42 6.03 23.48
C ARG A 135 8.92 5.90 23.41
N ALA A 136 9.53 6.41 22.35
CA ALA A 136 10.97 6.35 22.19
C ALA A 136 11.71 7.22 23.23
N GLU A 137 11.05 8.24 23.83
CA GLU A 137 11.63 8.99 24.96
C GLU A 137 11.70 8.14 26.22
N LEU A 138 10.63 7.38 26.52
CA LEU A 138 10.61 6.41 27.63
C LEU A 138 11.65 5.29 27.46
N ILE A 139 11.90 4.86 26.22
CA ILE A 139 12.94 3.86 25.93
C ILE A 139 14.33 4.48 26.12
N ARG A 140 14.53 5.74 25.74
CA ARG A 140 15.82 6.43 25.88
C ARG A 140 16.14 6.89 27.30
N SER A 141 15.15 7.00 28.19
CA SER A 141 15.39 7.20 29.62
C SER A 141 15.86 5.93 30.34
N SER A 142 15.73 4.77 29.70
CA SER A 142 16.30 3.49 30.14
C SER A 142 17.77 3.34 29.68
N PRO A 143 18.58 2.41 30.24
CA PRO A 143 19.98 2.19 29.85
C PRO A 143 20.11 1.51 28.47
N VAL A 144 19.68 2.20 27.42
CA VAL A 144 19.62 1.75 26.03
C VAL A 144 20.53 2.63 25.19
N GLY A 145 21.36 2.01 24.35
CA GLY A 145 22.28 2.71 23.46
C GLY A 145 21.55 3.48 22.34
N ARG A 146 22.15 4.57 21.86
CA ARG A 146 21.56 5.45 20.83
C ARG A 146 21.16 4.71 19.54
N HIS A 147 21.95 3.72 19.14
CA HIS A 147 21.75 2.95 17.90
C HIS A 147 20.94 1.67 18.13
N ALA A 148 20.64 1.33 19.38
CA ALA A 148 19.97 0.09 19.72
C ALA A 148 18.53 -0.03 19.17
N PRO A 149 17.68 1.02 19.17
CA PRO A 149 16.34 0.95 18.57
C PRO A 149 16.37 0.69 17.07
N LEU A 150 17.26 1.36 16.35
CA LEU A 150 17.42 1.17 14.89
C LEU A 150 17.94 -0.23 14.59
N ALA A 151 18.99 -0.67 15.29
CA ALA A 151 19.56 -2.00 15.12
C ALA A 151 18.54 -3.11 15.44
N ALA A 152 17.78 -2.98 16.53
CA ALA A 152 16.73 -3.93 16.89
C ALA A 152 15.62 -3.99 15.84
N THR A 153 15.23 -2.83 15.29
CA THR A 153 14.23 -2.75 14.21
C THR A 153 14.70 -3.43 12.94
N LEU A 154 15.89 -3.06 12.44
CA LEU A 154 16.46 -3.65 11.22
C LEU A 154 16.67 -5.16 11.37
N THR A 155 17.11 -5.62 12.56
CA THR A 155 17.26 -7.04 12.86
C THR A 155 15.91 -7.78 12.85
N ALA A 156 14.87 -7.19 13.44
CA ALA A 156 13.53 -7.78 13.47
C ALA A 156 12.92 -7.90 12.07
N VAL A 157 13.04 -6.83 11.26
CA VAL A 157 12.56 -6.80 9.87
C VAL A 157 13.36 -7.79 9.01
N GLY A 158 14.69 -7.82 9.15
CA GLY A 158 15.55 -8.80 8.50
C GLY A 158 15.18 -10.24 8.84
N ALA A 159 14.95 -10.55 10.13
CA ALA A 159 14.51 -11.87 10.55
C ALA A 159 13.13 -12.25 9.98
N THR A 160 12.22 -11.28 9.87
CA THR A 160 10.90 -11.48 9.24
C THR A 160 11.04 -11.77 7.75
N ASN A 161 11.91 -11.03 7.05
CA ASN A 161 12.20 -11.26 5.64
C ASN A 161 12.84 -12.65 5.42
N VAL A 162 13.77 -13.07 6.27
CA VAL A 162 14.37 -14.43 6.23
C VAL A 162 13.32 -15.51 6.43
N LEU A 163 12.40 -15.32 7.40
CA LEU A 163 11.28 -16.25 7.61
C LEU A 163 10.41 -16.38 6.35
N ILE A 164 10.03 -15.25 5.74
CA ILE A 164 9.22 -15.22 4.52
C ILE A 164 9.97 -15.87 3.36
N GLY A 165 11.23 -15.50 3.12
CA GLY A 165 12.05 -16.07 2.05
C GLY A 165 12.22 -17.58 2.19
N ALA A 166 12.50 -18.08 3.40
CA ALA A 166 12.61 -19.50 3.67
C ALA A 166 11.28 -20.25 3.46
N ALA A 167 10.16 -19.68 3.93
CA ALA A 167 8.85 -20.28 3.77
C ALA A 167 8.39 -20.30 2.30
N VAL A 168 8.69 -19.24 1.53
CA VAL A 168 8.41 -19.17 0.09
C VAL A 168 9.27 -20.19 -0.66
N SER A 169 10.58 -20.28 -0.38
CA SER A 169 11.44 -21.30 -0.97
C SER A 169 10.92 -22.71 -0.68
N LEU A 170 10.58 -23.00 0.58
CA LEU A 170 10.02 -24.28 0.96
C LEU A 170 8.70 -24.58 0.23
N SER A 171 7.82 -23.59 0.11
CA SER A 171 6.55 -23.74 -0.60
C SER A 171 6.77 -24.13 -2.06
N LEU A 172 7.67 -23.44 -2.77
CA LEU A 172 8.00 -23.78 -4.15
C LEU A 172 8.59 -25.19 -4.30
N ILE A 173 9.47 -25.61 -3.37
CA ILE A 173 10.04 -26.96 -3.36
C ILE A 173 8.95 -28.02 -3.13
N VAL A 174 8.00 -27.76 -2.21
CA VAL A 174 6.88 -28.67 -1.92
C VAL A 174 5.97 -28.84 -3.14
N TYR A 175 5.80 -27.80 -3.94
CA TYR A 175 5.08 -27.85 -5.22
C TYR A 175 5.88 -28.45 -6.39
N GLY A 176 7.06 -29.03 -6.12
CA GLY A 176 7.85 -29.76 -7.10
C GLY A 176 8.77 -28.91 -7.97
N LEU A 177 8.93 -27.62 -7.67
CA LEU A 177 9.84 -26.76 -8.43
C LEU A 177 11.32 -26.99 -8.07
N PRO A 178 12.27 -26.76 -9.01
CA PRO A 178 13.70 -26.90 -8.77
C PRO A 178 14.23 -26.12 -7.56
N THR A 179 14.94 -26.80 -6.66
CA THR A 179 15.44 -26.23 -5.40
C THR A 179 16.31 -24.98 -5.59
N THR A 180 17.19 -24.97 -6.59
CA THR A 180 18.08 -23.83 -6.87
C THR A 180 17.29 -22.54 -7.15
N GLY A 181 16.30 -22.62 -8.03
CA GLY A 181 15.42 -21.49 -8.36
C GLY A 181 14.55 -21.07 -7.18
N SER A 182 14.02 -22.03 -6.43
CA SER A 182 13.24 -21.76 -5.21
C SER A 182 14.06 -21.00 -4.17
N LEU A 183 15.31 -21.39 -3.94
CA LEU A 183 16.23 -20.70 -3.04
C LEU A 183 16.62 -19.32 -3.57
N ALA A 184 16.91 -19.20 -4.87
CA ALA A 184 17.25 -17.92 -5.49
C ALA A 184 16.11 -16.90 -5.35
N PHE A 185 14.85 -17.33 -5.52
CA PHE A 185 13.70 -16.48 -5.29
C PHE A 185 13.50 -16.11 -3.81
N GLY A 186 13.64 -17.07 -2.89
CA GLY A 186 13.55 -16.77 -1.46
C GLY A 186 14.60 -15.74 -1.02
N VAL A 187 15.85 -15.89 -1.49
CA VAL A 187 16.93 -14.93 -1.20
C VAL A 187 16.68 -13.57 -1.86
N SER A 188 16.11 -13.53 -3.07
CA SER A 188 15.75 -12.26 -3.72
C SER A 188 14.73 -11.46 -2.90
N LEU A 189 13.72 -12.14 -2.34
CA LEU A 189 12.74 -11.53 -1.44
C LEU A 189 13.39 -11.01 -0.16
N VAL A 190 14.30 -11.79 0.45
CA VAL A 190 15.03 -11.35 1.64
C VAL A 190 15.78 -10.06 1.39
N LEU A 191 16.57 -10.01 0.31
CA LEU A 191 17.40 -8.85 0.00
C LEU A 191 16.58 -7.64 -0.45
N ALA A 192 15.48 -7.84 -1.18
CA ALA A 192 14.56 -6.76 -1.51
C ALA A 192 13.96 -6.14 -0.23
N GLY A 193 13.47 -6.97 0.69
CA GLY A 193 12.90 -6.51 1.95
C GLY A 193 13.93 -5.77 2.81
N VAL A 194 15.14 -6.32 2.94
CA VAL A 194 16.22 -5.68 3.71
C VAL A 194 16.66 -4.35 3.08
N LEU A 195 16.75 -4.25 1.75
CA LEU A 195 17.04 -3.00 1.05
C LEU A 195 15.99 -1.93 1.34
N PHE A 196 14.70 -2.27 1.20
CA PHE A 196 13.62 -1.32 1.46
C PHE A 196 13.44 -0.99 2.94
N SER A 197 13.90 -1.86 3.85
CA SER A 197 14.09 -1.52 5.27
C SER A 197 15.20 -0.48 5.44
N GLY A 198 16.32 -0.59 4.72
CA GLY A 198 17.37 0.44 4.67
C GLY A 198 16.85 1.78 4.14
N VAL A 199 16.06 1.76 3.05
CA VAL A 199 15.39 2.97 2.52
C VAL A 199 14.50 3.60 3.59
N ALA A 200 13.67 2.79 4.24
CA ALA A 200 12.77 3.26 5.30
C ALA A 200 13.51 3.81 6.52
N ALA A 201 14.67 3.25 6.87
CA ALA A 201 15.52 3.78 7.92
C ALA A 201 16.03 5.19 7.58
N VAL A 202 16.47 5.42 6.34
CA VAL A 202 16.89 6.75 5.87
C VAL A 202 15.71 7.72 5.85
N THR A 203 14.55 7.33 5.30
CA THR A 203 13.38 8.21 5.23
C THR A 203 12.81 8.53 6.63
N ALA A 204 12.95 7.63 7.61
CA ALA A 204 12.59 7.87 9.00
C ALA A 204 13.44 8.98 9.66
N GLN A 205 14.72 9.12 9.27
CA GLN A 205 15.57 10.21 9.75
C GLN A 205 15.23 11.55 9.06
N ILE A 206 14.90 11.49 7.77
CA ILE A 206 14.61 12.68 6.96
C ILE A 206 13.24 13.28 7.30
N ALA A 207 12.22 12.44 7.45
CA ALA A 207 10.85 12.87 7.64
C ALA A 207 10.58 13.39 9.06
N SER A 208 9.65 14.34 9.17
CA SER A 208 9.21 14.90 10.45
C SER A 208 8.06 14.13 11.11
N ASN A 209 7.45 13.16 10.44
CA ASN A 209 6.40 12.30 10.99
C ASN A 209 6.38 10.94 10.27
N ALA A 210 5.77 9.94 10.88
CA ALA A 210 5.75 8.58 10.36
C ALA A 210 5.07 8.47 9.00
N ARG A 211 4.00 9.24 8.77
CA ARG A 211 3.28 9.24 7.49
C ARG A 211 4.15 9.72 6.35
N SER A 212 4.91 10.79 6.55
CA SER A 212 5.87 11.31 5.58
C SER A 212 7.02 10.35 5.34
N ALA A 213 7.51 9.64 6.36
CA ALA A 213 8.55 8.62 6.21
C ALA A 213 8.08 7.45 5.33
N VAL A 214 6.87 6.94 5.59
CA VAL A 214 6.23 5.91 4.74
C VAL A 214 6.03 6.42 3.32
N ALA A 215 5.51 7.65 3.15
CA ALA A 215 5.28 8.21 1.82
C ALA A 215 6.58 8.34 1.00
N LEU A 216 7.67 8.83 1.62
CA LEU A 216 8.97 8.90 0.96
C LEU A 216 9.50 7.51 0.59
N GLY A 217 9.35 6.51 1.47
CA GLY A 217 9.72 5.12 1.17
C GLY A 217 8.91 4.56 -0.01
N GLY A 218 7.60 4.84 -0.03
CA GLY A 218 6.70 4.48 -1.13
C GLY A 218 7.05 5.16 -2.45
N VAL A 219 7.48 6.43 -2.42
CA VAL A 219 7.97 7.14 -3.62
C VAL A 219 9.22 6.47 -4.17
N VAL A 220 10.18 6.07 -3.33
CA VAL A 220 11.37 5.34 -3.78
C VAL A 220 10.99 3.99 -4.40
N LEU A 221 10.05 3.26 -3.80
CA LEU A 221 9.54 2.01 -4.34
C LEU A 221 8.84 2.21 -5.70
N ALA A 222 7.95 3.20 -5.81
CA ALA A 222 7.26 3.53 -7.06
C ALA A 222 8.22 3.99 -8.16
N ALA A 223 9.20 4.84 -7.82
CA ALA A 223 10.26 5.24 -8.75
C ALA A 223 11.08 4.03 -9.22
N SER A 224 11.39 3.10 -8.32
CA SER A 224 12.07 1.84 -8.66
C SER A 224 11.24 1.03 -9.65
N PHE A 225 9.93 0.95 -9.47
CA PHE A 225 9.02 0.26 -10.40
C PHE A 225 9.02 0.94 -11.78
N VAL A 226 8.89 2.26 -11.84
CA VAL A 226 8.85 3.00 -13.11
C VAL A 226 10.18 2.89 -13.86
N VAL A 227 11.31 3.06 -13.17
CA VAL A 227 12.65 2.92 -13.76
C VAL A 227 12.86 1.52 -14.34
N ARG A 228 12.41 0.49 -13.61
CA ARG A 228 12.42 -0.90 -14.09
C ARG A 228 11.53 -1.06 -15.32
N ALA A 229 10.27 -0.66 -15.24
CA ALA A 229 9.30 -0.80 -16.33
C ALA A 229 9.79 -0.15 -17.64
N VAL A 230 10.34 1.07 -17.55
CA VAL A 230 10.91 1.76 -18.72
C VAL A 230 12.16 1.04 -19.23
N GLY A 231 13.00 0.55 -18.32
CA GLY A 231 14.21 -0.19 -18.68
C GLY A 231 13.92 -1.50 -19.41
N ASP A 232 12.94 -2.26 -18.91
CA ASP A 232 12.60 -3.58 -19.46
C ASP A 232 12.04 -3.45 -20.90
N VAL A 233 11.39 -2.33 -21.23
CA VAL A 233 10.86 -2.04 -22.57
C VAL A 233 11.89 -1.41 -23.50
N ARG A 234 12.72 -0.46 -23.02
CA ARG A 234 13.53 0.40 -23.90
C ARG A 234 15.03 0.11 -23.87
N SER A 235 15.59 -0.21 -22.71
CA SER A 235 17.04 -0.36 -22.54
C SER A 235 17.39 -1.14 -21.28
N SER A 236 18.04 -2.30 -21.45
CA SER A 236 18.43 -3.18 -20.33
C SER A 236 19.29 -2.49 -19.27
N VAL A 237 20.06 -1.45 -19.63
CA VAL A 237 20.90 -0.67 -18.70
C VAL A 237 20.07 0.10 -17.67
N LEU A 238 18.90 0.62 -18.03
CA LEU A 238 18.07 1.40 -17.12
C LEU A 238 17.41 0.50 -16.05
N SER A 239 17.10 -0.76 -16.38
CA SER A 239 16.59 -1.74 -15.42
C SER A 239 17.60 -2.02 -14.30
N TRP A 240 18.90 -1.91 -14.58
CA TRP A 240 19.97 -2.03 -13.57
C TRP A 240 20.05 -0.85 -12.61
N CYS A 241 19.32 0.24 -12.83
CA CYS A 241 19.18 1.32 -11.85
C CYS A 241 18.05 1.08 -10.85
N SER A 242 17.25 0.02 -11.03
CA SER A 242 16.12 -0.30 -10.17
C SER A 242 16.45 -1.38 -9.14
N PRO A 243 16.27 -1.11 -7.84
CA PRO A 243 16.29 -2.15 -6.81
C PRO A 243 15.31 -3.30 -7.05
N LEU A 244 14.16 -3.03 -7.69
CA LEU A 244 13.20 -4.08 -8.07
C LEU A 244 13.73 -4.90 -9.25
N GLY A 245 14.40 -4.24 -10.20
CA GLY A 245 15.07 -4.89 -11.32
C GLY A 245 16.14 -5.88 -10.85
N TRP A 246 16.93 -5.53 -9.82
CA TRP A 246 17.95 -6.45 -9.26
C TRP A 246 17.34 -7.73 -8.68
N ALA A 247 16.21 -7.62 -7.99
CA ALA A 247 15.53 -8.78 -7.41
C ALA A 247 15.03 -9.76 -8.49
N GLN A 248 14.58 -9.25 -9.64
CA GLN A 248 14.20 -10.08 -10.80
C GLN A 248 15.43 -10.55 -11.61
N ALA A 249 16.49 -9.74 -11.69
CA ALA A 249 17.72 -10.07 -12.42
C ALA A 249 18.54 -11.21 -11.80
N ILE A 250 18.15 -11.70 -10.62
CA ILE A 250 18.63 -12.97 -10.06
C ILE A 250 18.20 -14.16 -10.93
N ARG A 251 17.14 -14.03 -11.74
CA ARG A 251 16.67 -15.03 -12.72
C ARG A 251 16.40 -16.40 -12.09
N ALA A 252 15.57 -16.42 -11.04
CA ALA A 252 15.11 -17.69 -10.46
C ALA A 252 14.43 -18.55 -11.53
N PHE A 253 14.85 -19.82 -11.67
CA PHE A 253 14.39 -20.76 -12.71
C PHE A 253 14.75 -20.37 -14.15
N ALA A 254 15.73 -19.48 -14.34
CA ALA A 254 16.17 -19.02 -15.67
C ALA A 254 17.68 -18.74 -15.68
N ASP A 255 18.50 -19.71 -15.27
CA ASP A 255 19.94 -19.59 -15.01
C ASP A 255 20.25 -18.53 -13.96
N GLU A 256 20.26 -18.96 -12.69
CA GLU A 256 20.38 -18.07 -11.54
C GLU A 256 21.68 -17.26 -11.57
N ARG A 257 21.55 -15.94 -11.43
CA ARG A 257 22.68 -14.99 -11.38
C ARG A 257 22.99 -14.57 -9.95
N TRP A 258 23.65 -15.45 -9.20
CA TRP A 258 23.98 -15.25 -7.78
C TRP A 258 24.84 -14.01 -7.49
N TRP A 259 25.65 -13.54 -8.44
CA TRP A 259 26.46 -12.33 -8.23
C TRP A 259 25.60 -11.07 -8.07
N VAL A 260 24.36 -11.05 -8.60
CA VAL A 260 23.44 -9.91 -8.51
C VAL A 260 23.08 -9.59 -7.06
N LEU A 261 23.14 -10.59 -6.16
CA LEU A 261 22.89 -10.44 -4.73
C LEU A 261 23.80 -9.40 -4.05
N VAL A 262 24.98 -9.15 -4.62
CA VAL A 262 25.91 -8.15 -4.11
C VAL A 262 25.31 -6.74 -4.18
N LEU A 263 24.53 -6.42 -5.23
CA LEU A 263 23.97 -5.08 -5.44
C LEU A 263 22.99 -4.65 -4.33
N PRO A 264 21.93 -5.42 -4.00
CA PRO A 264 21.02 -5.03 -2.93
C PRO A 264 21.69 -5.08 -1.56
N LEU A 265 22.64 -6.00 -1.33
CA LEU A 265 23.39 -6.08 -0.08
C LEU A 265 24.29 -4.85 0.14
N ALA A 266 25.10 -4.47 -0.85
CA ALA A 266 25.95 -3.28 -0.76
C ALA A 266 25.11 -2.00 -0.59
N THR A 267 24.01 -1.89 -1.35
CA THR A 267 23.09 -0.75 -1.24
C THR A 267 22.46 -0.67 0.14
N THR A 268 22.06 -1.81 0.73
CA THR A 268 21.57 -1.85 2.11
C THR A 268 22.61 -1.33 3.09
N VAL A 269 23.87 -1.80 2.99
CA VAL A 269 24.95 -1.35 3.88
C VAL A 269 25.14 0.16 3.78
N VAL A 270 25.13 0.72 2.57
CA VAL A 270 25.22 2.17 2.35
C VAL A 270 24.04 2.91 2.98
N LEU A 271 22.80 2.43 2.78
CA LEU A 271 21.59 3.04 3.34
C LEU A 271 21.57 2.99 4.88
N VAL A 272 21.96 1.87 5.49
CA VAL A 272 22.01 1.72 6.94
C VAL A 272 23.06 2.66 7.55
N ASN A 273 24.26 2.73 6.96
CA ASN A 273 25.29 3.68 7.39
C ASN A 273 24.84 5.13 7.21
N GLY A 274 24.15 5.43 6.10
CA GLY A 274 23.52 6.73 5.87
C GLY A 274 22.49 7.07 6.95
N ALA A 275 21.62 6.13 7.31
CA ALA A 275 20.63 6.32 8.37
C ALA A 275 21.29 6.58 9.73
N ILE A 276 22.36 5.85 10.08
CA ILE A 276 23.13 6.07 11.30
C ILE A 276 23.76 7.47 11.30
N ALA A 277 24.42 7.87 10.21
CA ALA A 277 25.05 9.18 10.09
C ALA A 277 24.03 10.34 10.17
N LEU A 278 22.82 10.16 9.60
CA LEU A 278 21.73 11.13 9.71
C LEU A 278 21.17 11.18 11.14
N GLN A 279 21.02 10.03 11.79
CA GLN A 279 20.58 9.93 13.18
C GLN A 279 21.57 10.62 14.14
N GLU A 280 22.87 10.60 13.83
CA GLU A 280 23.90 11.25 14.62
C GLU A 280 23.84 12.78 14.56
N ARG A 281 23.47 13.33 13.39
CA ARG A 281 23.42 14.77 13.12
C ARG A 281 22.09 15.43 13.49
N ARG A 282 21.00 14.68 13.58
CA ARG A 282 19.68 15.24 13.88
C ARG A 282 19.38 15.24 15.37
N ASP A 283 18.63 16.27 15.80
CA ASP A 283 18.03 16.30 17.13
C ASP A 283 16.88 15.31 17.22
N PHE A 284 16.73 14.70 18.38
CA PHE A 284 15.64 13.75 18.62
C PHE A 284 14.27 14.44 18.54
N GLY A 285 13.29 13.77 17.93
CA GLY A 285 11.98 14.37 17.67
C GLY A 285 11.96 15.29 16.45
N ALA A 286 13.09 15.84 15.99
CA ALA A 286 13.16 16.66 14.78
C ALA A 286 13.46 15.81 13.52
N GLY A 287 12.74 16.05 12.43
CA GLY A 287 13.11 15.55 11.10
C GLY A 287 14.08 16.50 10.40
N LEU A 288 14.95 15.99 9.51
CA LEU A 288 15.87 16.85 8.73
C LEU A 288 15.13 17.77 7.76
N LEU A 289 13.97 17.33 7.26
CA LEU A 289 13.02 18.20 6.57
C LEU A 289 12.36 19.12 7.59
N ARG A 290 12.93 20.33 7.72
CA ARG A 290 12.36 21.41 8.54
C ARG A 290 10.90 21.62 8.19
N GLN A 291 10.03 21.57 9.19
CA GLN A 291 8.68 22.09 9.04
C GLN A 291 8.80 23.60 8.85
N ARG A 292 8.43 24.10 7.68
CA ARG A 292 8.36 25.55 7.46
C ARG A 292 7.32 26.12 8.44
N PRO A 293 7.56 27.26 9.11
CA PRO A 293 6.64 27.86 10.08
C PRO A 293 5.22 28.15 9.55
N GLY A 294 4.98 27.94 8.26
CA GLY A 294 3.78 28.37 7.57
C GLY A 294 3.79 29.89 7.37
N PRO A 295 2.81 30.42 6.63
CA PRO A 295 2.63 31.86 6.52
C PRO A 295 2.33 32.47 7.91
N ALA A 296 2.83 33.68 8.16
CA ALA A 296 2.60 34.40 9.43
C ALA A 296 1.12 34.66 9.72
N THR A 297 0.29 34.72 8.68
CA THR A 297 -1.16 34.85 8.77
C THR A 297 -1.84 33.64 8.15
N ALA A 298 -2.81 33.06 8.86
CA ALA A 298 -3.63 31.99 8.30
C ALA A 298 -4.51 32.55 7.17
N SER A 299 -4.71 31.75 6.11
CA SER A 299 -5.65 32.16 5.06
C SER A 299 -7.08 32.22 5.60
N PRO A 300 -7.95 33.10 5.07
CA PRO A 300 -9.35 33.20 5.52
C PRO A 300 -10.11 31.87 5.46
N ARG A 301 -9.74 30.98 4.53
CA ARG A 301 -10.32 29.63 4.40
C ARG A 301 -10.16 28.79 5.67
N LEU A 302 -9.08 28.96 6.42
CA LEU A 302 -8.82 28.24 7.68
C LEU A 302 -9.66 28.75 8.86
N GLY A 303 -10.39 29.85 8.69
CA GLY A 303 -11.41 30.28 9.65
C GLY A 303 -12.69 29.43 9.63
N SER A 304 -12.75 28.39 8.78
CA SER A 304 -13.89 27.48 8.67
C SER A 304 -13.50 26.01 8.86
N PRO A 305 -14.38 25.18 9.43
CA PRO A 305 -14.18 23.72 9.50
C PRO A 305 -13.90 23.09 8.13
N PHE A 306 -14.55 23.60 7.08
CA PHE A 306 -14.36 23.15 5.71
C PHE A 306 -12.95 23.41 5.17
N GLY A 307 -12.41 24.62 5.34
CA GLY A 307 -11.04 24.89 4.92
C GLY A 307 -10.01 24.10 5.73
N LEU A 308 -10.27 23.84 7.01
CA LEU A 308 -9.44 22.95 7.82
C LEU A 308 -9.48 21.51 7.29
N ALA A 309 -10.68 20.97 7.01
CA ALA A 309 -10.85 19.62 6.47
C ALA A 309 -10.12 19.45 5.13
N ILE A 310 -10.21 20.42 4.21
CA ILE A 310 -9.44 20.42 2.95
C ILE A 310 -7.94 20.37 3.24
N ARG A 311 -7.44 21.23 4.15
CA ARG A 311 -6.00 21.27 4.47
C ARG A 311 -5.50 19.94 5.04
N LEU A 312 -6.30 19.29 5.86
CA LEU A 312 -5.96 18.01 6.49
C LEU A 312 -5.95 16.84 5.48
N GLN A 313 -6.78 16.90 4.44
CA GLN A 313 -6.97 15.80 3.50
C GLN A 313 -6.28 15.99 2.14
N ARG A 314 -5.81 17.20 1.80
CA ARG A 314 -5.21 17.51 0.48
C ARG A 314 -4.12 16.54 0.03
N ALA A 315 -3.27 16.11 0.97
CA ALA A 315 -2.16 15.19 0.65
C ALA A 315 -2.66 13.78 0.38
N THR A 316 -3.66 13.33 1.15
CA THR A 316 -4.34 12.05 0.92
C THR A 316 -5.06 12.06 -0.42
N LEU A 317 -5.82 13.13 -0.71
CA LEU A 317 -6.50 13.30 -1.99
C LEU A 317 -5.51 13.28 -3.16
N ALA A 318 -4.44 14.08 -3.10
CA ALA A 318 -3.42 14.11 -4.14
C ALA A 318 -2.76 12.74 -4.36
N GLY A 319 -2.47 12.00 -3.29
CA GLY A 319 -1.87 10.66 -3.38
C GLY A 319 -2.80 9.65 -4.05
N TRP A 320 -4.08 9.60 -3.66
CA TRP A 320 -5.07 8.71 -4.26
C TRP A 320 -5.36 9.08 -5.71
N THR A 321 -5.54 10.37 -6.01
CA THR A 321 -5.73 10.88 -7.37
C THR A 321 -4.56 10.51 -8.27
N ALA A 322 -3.33 10.78 -7.85
CA ALA A 322 -2.15 10.48 -8.66
C ALA A 322 -1.96 8.96 -8.84
N GLY A 323 -2.09 8.18 -7.77
CA GLY A 323 -1.93 6.72 -7.83
C GLY A 323 -2.95 6.06 -8.74
N LEU A 324 -4.23 6.37 -8.58
CA LEU A 324 -5.30 5.79 -9.41
C LEU A 324 -5.31 6.34 -10.84
N ALA A 325 -4.90 7.60 -11.07
CA ALA A 325 -4.72 8.09 -12.43
C ALA A 325 -3.65 7.30 -13.19
N VAL A 326 -2.52 6.98 -12.54
CA VAL A 326 -1.47 6.15 -13.15
C VAL A 326 -2.00 4.75 -13.46
N VAL A 327 -2.65 4.09 -12.50
CA VAL A 327 -3.22 2.75 -12.70
C VAL A 327 -4.29 2.76 -13.79
N GLY A 328 -5.22 3.71 -13.75
CA GLY A 328 -6.26 3.88 -14.77
C GLY A 328 -5.67 4.05 -16.16
N PHE A 329 -4.66 4.90 -16.33
CA PHE A 329 -3.95 5.06 -17.60
C PHE A 329 -3.35 3.76 -18.13
N PHE A 330 -2.75 2.94 -17.25
CA PHE A 330 -2.23 1.63 -17.64
C PHE A 330 -3.33 0.66 -18.08
N TYR A 331 -4.45 0.58 -17.34
CA TYR A 331 -5.60 -0.22 -17.78
C TYR A 331 -6.10 0.23 -19.16
N GLY A 332 -6.05 1.53 -19.45
CA GLY A 332 -6.47 2.08 -20.73
C GLY A 332 -5.58 1.63 -21.88
N ILE A 333 -4.27 1.61 -21.67
CA ILE A 333 -3.30 1.12 -22.66
C ILE A 333 -3.55 -0.35 -23.01
N VAL A 334 -3.89 -1.17 -22.01
CA VAL A 334 -4.12 -2.61 -22.19
C VAL A 334 -5.46 -2.91 -22.85
N ALA A 335 -6.43 -1.99 -22.78
CA ALA A 335 -7.79 -2.23 -23.27
C ALA A 335 -7.86 -2.58 -24.77
N ASP A 336 -6.99 -1.98 -25.60
CA ASP A 336 -6.92 -2.29 -27.03
C ASP A 336 -6.42 -3.72 -27.32
N GLN A 337 -5.61 -4.27 -26.42
CA GLN A 337 -5.08 -5.63 -26.56
C GLN A 337 -6.06 -6.70 -26.06
N ALA A 338 -7.10 -6.31 -25.32
CA ALA A 338 -8.05 -7.25 -24.74
C ALA A 338 -8.74 -8.10 -25.82
N GLU A 339 -9.08 -7.49 -26.95
CA GLU A 339 -9.72 -8.17 -28.08
C GLU A 339 -8.78 -9.23 -28.69
N SER A 340 -7.52 -8.86 -28.97
CA SER A 340 -6.51 -9.80 -29.51
C SER A 340 -6.18 -10.96 -28.56
N ILE A 341 -6.13 -10.71 -27.25
CA ILE A 341 -5.84 -11.75 -26.24
C ILE A 341 -7.00 -12.77 -26.14
N ILE A 342 -8.22 -12.32 -26.44
CA ILE A 342 -9.44 -13.13 -26.34
C ILE A 342 -9.75 -13.86 -27.65
N GLU A 343 -9.51 -13.24 -28.81
CA GLU A 343 -9.65 -13.89 -30.13
C GLU A 343 -8.76 -15.13 -30.27
N ASP A 344 -7.59 -15.12 -29.63
CA ASP A 344 -6.65 -16.24 -29.62
C ASP A 344 -7.01 -17.35 -28.60
N ASN A 345 -8.09 -17.20 -27.83
CA ASN A 345 -8.52 -18.18 -26.82
C ASN A 345 -9.99 -18.65 -27.01
N PRO A 346 -10.21 -19.81 -27.65
CA PRO A 346 -11.55 -20.31 -27.98
C PRO A 346 -12.45 -20.58 -26.75
N ASP A 347 -11.89 -20.87 -25.58
CA ASP A 347 -12.66 -21.13 -24.35
C ASP A 347 -13.23 -19.84 -23.73
N MET A 348 -12.61 -18.69 -23.99
CA MET A 348 -13.13 -17.39 -23.54
C MET A 348 -14.21 -16.84 -24.47
N ALA A 349 -14.15 -17.15 -25.77
CA ALA A 349 -15.16 -16.72 -26.74
C ALA A 349 -16.59 -17.17 -26.35
N ASP A 350 -16.73 -18.38 -25.81
CA ASP A 350 -18.02 -18.94 -25.36
C ASP A 350 -18.57 -18.28 -24.08
N PHE A 351 -17.69 -17.77 -23.20
CA PHE A 351 -18.08 -16.99 -22.03
C PHE A 351 -18.61 -15.60 -22.44
N PHE A 352 -18.00 -14.99 -23.46
CA PHE A 352 -18.40 -13.68 -23.96
C PHE A 352 -19.62 -13.71 -24.87
N ALA A 353 -19.86 -14.81 -25.60
CA ALA A 353 -21.12 -15.03 -26.32
C ALA A 353 -22.36 -14.98 -25.40
N GLN A 354 -22.18 -15.20 -24.09
CA GLN A 354 -23.23 -15.09 -23.08
C GLN A 354 -23.40 -13.68 -22.49
N LEU A 355 -22.45 -12.76 -22.71
CA LEU A 355 -22.45 -11.40 -22.17
C LEU A 355 -23.19 -10.35 -23.04
N GLY A 356 -23.74 -10.75 -24.20
CA GLY A 356 -24.64 -9.91 -25.01
C GLY A 356 -23.95 -9.07 -26.10
N GLU A 357 -24.58 -7.95 -26.49
CA GLU A 357 -24.22 -7.11 -27.65
C GLU A 357 -23.04 -6.14 -27.42
N ALA A 358 -22.46 -6.08 -26.22
CA ALA A 358 -21.36 -5.16 -25.92
C ALA A 358 -20.03 -5.67 -26.51
N SER A 359 -19.20 -4.75 -27.02
CA SER A 359 -17.84 -5.11 -27.48
C SER A 359 -17.02 -5.67 -26.32
N ILE A 360 -16.12 -6.62 -26.60
CA ILE A 360 -15.19 -7.20 -25.61
C ILE A 360 -14.41 -6.09 -24.89
N THR A 361 -13.99 -5.08 -25.67
CA THR A 361 -13.29 -3.90 -25.18
C THR A 361 -14.14 -3.08 -24.22
N ASP A 362 -15.43 -2.86 -24.50
CA ASP A 362 -16.32 -2.13 -23.58
C ASP A 362 -16.60 -2.91 -22.29
N ALA A 363 -16.72 -4.24 -22.36
CA ALA A 363 -16.83 -5.10 -21.17
C ALA A 363 -15.56 -5.05 -20.31
N PHE A 364 -14.39 -5.09 -20.95
CA PHE A 364 -13.10 -4.90 -20.26
C PHE A 364 -12.99 -3.52 -19.60
N LEU A 365 -13.40 -2.46 -20.30
CA LEU A 365 -13.39 -1.10 -19.78
C LEU A 365 -14.37 -0.92 -18.61
N ALA A 366 -15.57 -1.48 -18.70
CA ALA A 366 -16.55 -1.47 -17.61
C ALA A 366 -16.01 -2.19 -16.36
N THR A 367 -15.41 -3.37 -16.55
CA THR A 367 -14.76 -4.13 -15.48
C THR A 367 -13.58 -3.37 -14.87
N SER A 368 -12.79 -2.70 -15.71
CA SER A 368 -11.68 -1.84 -15.27
C SER A 368 -12.17 -0.67 -14.41
N VAL A 369 -13.24 0.00 -14.83
CA VAL A 369 -13.90 1.06 -14.06
C VAL A 369 -14.40 0.54 -12.72
N LEU A 370 -15.00 -0.66 -12.68
CA LEU A 370 -15.42 -1.31 -11.43
C LEU A 370 -14.25 -1.58 -10.48
N ILE A 371 -13.17 -2.19 -10.96
CA ILE A 371 -11.96 -2.45 -10.15
C ILE A 371 -11.38 -1.14 -9.60
N LEU A 372 -11.27 -0.12 -10.44
CA LEU A 372 -10.77 1.20 -10.06
C LEU A 372 -11.69 1.87 -9.03
N ALA A 373 -13.02 1.78 -9.18
CA ALA A 373 -13.99 2.34 -8.26
C ALA A 373 -14.01 1.62 -6.89
N LEU A 374 -13.93 0.29 -6.90
CA LEU A 374 -13.77 -0.51 -5.68
C LEU A 374 -12.48 -0.10 -4.94
N THR A 375 -11.37 0.05 -5.67
CA THR A 375 -10.10 0.51 -5.10
C THR A 375 -10.20 1.94 -4.56
N ALA A 376 -10.81 2.85 -5.32
CA ALA A 376 -11.02 4.24 -4.95
C ALA A 376 -11.97 4.43 -3.77
N THR A 377 -12.83 3.44 -3.48
CA THR A 377 -13.68 3.46 -2.27
C THR A 377 -12.84 3.47 -1.00
N GLY A 378 -11.60 2.96 -1.06
CA GLY A 378 -10.61 3.12 0.00
C GLY A 378 -10.31 4.59 0.32
N PHE A 379 -10.25 5.48 -0.68
CA PHE A 379 -10.18 6.94 -0.45
C PHE A 379 -11.42 7.43 0.30
N THR A 380 -12.62 7.06 -0.16
CA THR A 380 -13.89 7.50 0.45
C THR A 380 -13.96 7.10 1.93
N ILE A 381 -13.63 5.85 2.24
CA ILE A 381 -13.59 5.33 3.62
C ILE A 381 -12.51 6.07 4.43
N THR A 382 -11.26 6.16 3.94
CA THR A 382 -10.19 6.83 4.69
C THR A 382 -10.47 8.31 4.94
N SER A 383 -11.10 8.99 3.99
CA SER A 383 -11.53 10.37 4.10
C SER A 383 -12.60 10.55 5.19
N VAL A 384 -13.60 9.65 5.25
CA VAL A 384 -14.64 9.64 6.29
C VAL A 384 -14.07 9.30 7.66
N LEU A 385 -13.26 8.24 7.75
CA LEU A 385 -12.61 7.81 9.00
C LEU A 385 -11.65 8.86 9.57
N ARG A 386 -11.33 9.91 8.80
CA ARG A 386 -10.57 11.05 9.30
C ARG A 386 -11.24 11.71 10.50
N LEU A 387 -12.58 11.82 10.50
CA LEU A 387 -13.35 12.31 11.67
C LEU A 387 -12.94 11.56 12.94
N ARG A 388 -12.95 10.22 12.89
CA ARG A 388 -12.59 9.38 14.03
C ARG A 388 -11.12 9.54 14.43
N SER A 389 -10.22 9.75 13.47
CA SER A 389 -8.81 9.97 13.75
C SER A 389 -8.51 11.31 14.41
N GLU A 390 -9.30 12.35 14.11
CA GLU A 390 -9.17 13.66 14.76
C GLU A 390 -9.77 13.62 16.17
N GLU A 391 -10.86 12.88 16.39
CA GLU A 391 -11.39 12.61 17.73
C GLU A 391 -10.42 11.81 18.59
N ALA A 392 -9.95 10.66 18.10
CA ALA A 392 -9.08 9.76 18.87
C ALA A 392 -7.72 10.39 19.24
N ALA A 393 -7.33 11.46 18.55
CA ALA A 393 -6.13 12.22 18.84
C ALA A 393 -6.42 13.53 19.62
N GLN A 394 -7.65 13.72 20.12
CA GLN A 394 -8.11 14.92 20.84
C GLN A 394 -7.91 16.23 20.07
N ARG A 395 -7.80 16.15 18.74
CA ARG A 395 -7.67 17.33 17.86
C ARG A 395 -9.03 17.92 17.48
N ALA A 396 -10.12 17.18 17.68
CA ALA A 396 -11.48 17.68 17.50
C ALA A 396 -11.90 18.64 18.62
N ASP A 397 -11.44 18.41 19.85
CA ASP A 397 -11.80 19.17 21.06
C ASP A 397 -11.56 20.69 20.94
N PRO A 398 -10.37 21.18 20.50
CA PRO A 398 -10.15 22.62 20.36
C PRO A 398 -11.04 23.25 19.29
N VAL A 399 -11.47 22.51 18.27
CA VAL A 399 -12.39 23.01 17.24
C VAL A 399 -13.82 23.08 17.79
N LEU A 400 -14.25 22.06 18.53
CA LEU A 400 -15.59 21.98 19.10
C LEU A 400 -15.78 22.86 20.34
N ALA A 401 -14.69 23.32 20.95
CA ALA A 401 -14.71 24.37 21.97
C ALA A 401 -15.02 25.77 21.40
N THR A 402 -14.88 25.97 20.09
CA THR A 402 -15.31 27.21 19.41
C THR A 402 -16.84 27.21 19.16
N PRO A 403 -17.44 28.32 18.69
CA PRO A 403 -18.86 28.37 18.28
C PRO A 403 -19.21 27.51 17.05
N THR A 404 -18.40 26.49 16.73
CA THR A 404 -18.63 25.56 15.62
C THR A 404 -19.58 24.45 16.05
N PRO A 405 -20.80 24.38 15.49
CA PRO A 405 -21.71 23.29 15.82
C PRO A 405 -21.21 21.96 15.23
N ARG A 406 -21.47 20.86 15.95
CA ARG A 406 -21.04 19.50 15.57
C ARG A 406 -21.46 19.09 14.16
N TRP A 407 -22.65 19.51 13.70
CA TRP A 407 -23.11 19.19 12.35
C TRP A 407 -22.26 19.86 11.25
N ARG A 408 -21.74 21.08 11.48
CA ARG A 408 -20.84 21.76 10.53
C ARG A 408 -19.49 21.07 10.48
N TRP A 409 -19.01 20.56 11.61
CA TRP A 409 -17.79 19.74 11.66
C TRP A 409 -17.95 18.46 10.83
N VAL A 410 -19.02 17.68 11.06
CA VAL A 410 -19.29 16.46 10.29
C VAL A 410 -19.51 16.77 8.81
N ALA A 411 -20.35 17.75 8.49
CA ALA A 411 -20.63 18.14 7.10
C ALA A 411 -19.36 18.56 6.35
N SER A 412 -18.42 19.25 7.01
CA SER A 412 -17.17 19.65 6.38
C SER A 412 -16.33 18.45 5.91
N HIS A 413 -16.24 17.40 6.73
CA HIS A 413 -15.52 16.18 6.38
C HIS A 413 -16.26 15.37 5.31
N VAL A 414 -17.59 15.28 5.38
CA VAL A 414 -18.41 14.60 4.38
C VAL A 414 -18.29 15.28 3.02
N LEU A 415 -18.35 16.61 2.96
CA LEU A 415 -18.18 17.36 1.70
C LEU A 415 -16.79 17.15 1.08
N VAL A 416 -15.74 17.08 1.90
CA VAL A 416 -14.39 16.77 1.40
C VAL A 416 -14.29 15.31 0.93
N ALA A 417 -14.96 14.37 1.61
CA ALA A 417 -15.00 12.97 1.19
C ALA A 417 -15.70 12.78 -0.14
N VAL A 418 -16.91 13.36 -0.30
CA VAL A 418 -17.69 13.28 -1.54
C VAL A 418 -16.97 14.02 -2.67
N GLY A 419 -16.57 15.27 -2.45
CA GLY A 419 -15.85 16.07 -3.44
C GLY A 419 -14.51 15.44 -3.85
N GLY A 420 -13.76 14.90 -2.88
CA GLY A 420 -12.53 14.17 -3.16
C GLY A 420 -12.77 12.89 -3.96
N THR A 421 -13.85 12.15 -3.66
CA THR A 421 -14.21 10.92 -4.39
C THR A 421 -14.55 11.23 -5.85
N ILE A 422 -15.30 12.32 -6.10
CA ILE A 422 -15.59 12.82 -7.45
C ILE A 422 -14.28 13.17 -8.18
N VAL A 423 -13.37 13.91 -7.54
CA VAL A 423 -12.09 14.27 -8.15
C VAL A 423 -11.26 13.02 -8.48
N VAL A 424 -11.17 12.06 -7.56
CA VAL A 424 -10.46 10.79 -7.78
C VAL A 424 -11.06 10.02 -8.95
N MET A 425 -12.37 9.83 -9.00
CA MET A 425 -13.00 9.06 -10.09
C MET A 425 -12.94 9.79 -11.43
N LEU A 426 -13.16 11.10 -11.45
CA LEU A 426 -13.05 11.91 -12.67
C LEU A 426 -11.65 11.80 -13.26
N THR A 427 -10.62 11.98 -12.44
CA THR A 427 -9.21 11.90 -12.88
C THR A 427 -8.82 10.49 -13.29
N THR A 428 -9.30 9.47 -12.57
CA THR A 428 -9.02 8.06 -12.87
C THR A 428 -9.68 7.63 -14.18
N GLY A 429 -10.96 7.96 -14.40
CA GLY A 429 -11.67 7.67 -15.64
C GLY A 429 -11.11 8.46 -16.84
N ALA A 430 -10.74 9.73 -16.63
CA ALA A 430 -10.07 10.51 -17.67
C ALA A 430 -8.69 9.93 -18.03
N ALA A 431 -7.93 9.42 -17.05
CA ALA A 431 -6.65 8.77 -17.29
C ALA A 431 -6.83 7.43 -18.02
N LEU A 432 -7.83 6.63 -17.62
CA LEU A 432 -8.23 5.42 -18.34
C LEU A 432 -8.56 5.71 -19.81
N GLY A 433 -9.40 6.71 -20.06
CA GLY A 433 -9.73 7.14 -21.41
C GLY A 433 -8.57 7.76 -22.17
N ALA A 434 -7.62 8.40 -21.50
CA ALA A 434 -6.40 8.90 -22.13
C ALA A 434 -5.47 7.76 -22.56
N GLY A 435 -5.36 6.71 -21.75
CA GLY A 435 -4.58 5.51 -22.09
C GLY A 435 -5.18 4.78 -23.29
N PHE A 436 -6.50 4.57 -23.27
CA PHE A 436 -7.21 3.88 -24.35
C PHE A 436 -7.28 4.69 -25.64
N GLY A 437 -7.60 5.99 -25.54
CA GLY A 437 -7.61 6.90 -26.67
C GLY A 437 -6.22 7.10 -27.31
N LEU A 438 -5.13 6.88 -26.56
CA LEU A 438 -3.77 6.92 -27.11
C LEU A 438 -3.46 5.71 -27.98
N MET A 439 -4.01 4.52 -27.67
CA MET A 439 -3.83 3.31 -28.49
C MET A 439 -4.73 3.31 -29.72
N THR A 440 -5.99 3.71 -29.55
CA THR A 440 -6.99 3.72 -30.64
C THR A 440 -6.98 4.98 -31.50
N GLY A 441 -6.30 6.04 -31.05
CA GLY A 441 -6.31 7.36 -31.71
C GLY A 441 -7.59 8.18 -31.47
N ASP A 442 -8.50 7.72 -30.61
CA ASP A 442 -9.77 8.40 -30.31
C ASP A 442 -9.71 9.20 -28.99
N GLY A 443 -9.54 10.52 -29.09
CA GLY A 443 -9.59 11.43 -27.94
C GLY A 443 -10.95 11.50 -27.25
N GLY A 444 -12.03 11.07 -27.90
CA GLY A 444 -13.38 10.99 -27.34
C GLY A 444 -13.51 10.01 -26.17
N GLN A 445 -12.55 9.09 -26.02
CA GLN A 445 -12.53 8.12 -24.93
C GLN A 445 -12.29 8.77 -23.56
N VAL A 446 -11.59 9.92 -23.49
CA VAL A 446 -11.34 10.65 -22.23
C VAL A 446 -12.64 11.08 -21.54
N PRO A 447 -13.52 11.88 -22.16
CA PRO A 447 -14.80 12.24 -21.53
C PRO A 447 -15.73 11.05 -21.36
N ARG A 448 -15.74 10.08 -22.28
CA ARG A 448 -16.59 8.87 -22.19
C ARG A 448 -16.28 8.07 -20.92
N LEU A 449 -15.02 7.77 -20.66
CA LEU A 449 -14.60 6.97 -19.52
C LEU A 449 -14.54 7.78 -18.21
N ALA A 450 -14.34 9.10 -18.28
CA ALA A 450 -14.53 9.99 -17.14
C ALA A 450 -16.00 9.98 -16.65
N ILE A 451 -16.97 9.97 -17.56
CA ILE A 451 -18.40 9.86 -17.22
C ILE A 451 -18.71 8.47 -16.64
N ALA A 452 -18.24 7.39 -17.29
CA ALA A 452 -18.40 6.03 -16.77
C ALA A 452 -17.86 5.87 -15.34
N ALA A 453 -16.70 6.45 -15.05
CA ALA A 453 -16.13 6.47 -13.71
C ALA A 453 -16.96 7.28 -12.69
N LEU A 454 -17.56 8.40 -13.09
CA LEU A 454 -18.41 9.21 -12.21
C LEU A 454 -19.71 8.51 -11.84
N VAL A 455 -20.25 7.66 -12.71
CA VAL A 455 -21.46 6.87 -12.47
C VAL A 455 -21.28 5.91 -11.26
N MET A 456 -20.06 5.55 -10.92
CA MET A 456 -19.75 4.72 -9.74
C MET A 456 -19.81 5.48 -8.40
N VAL A 457 -19.73 6.82 -8.42
CA VAL A 457 -19.60 7.64 -7.20
C VAL A 457 -20.75 7.43 -6.19
N PRO A 458 -22.03 7.36 -6.58
CA PRO A 458 -23.12 7.11 -5.64
C PRO A 458 -22.91 5.84 -4.80
N ALA A 459 -22.52 4.73 -5.43
CA ALA A 459 -22.22 3.47 -4.72
C ALA A 459 -21.08 3.62 -3.72
N MET A 460 -20.00 4.33 -4.10
CA MET A 460 -18.87 4.60 -3.21
C MET A 460 -19.28 5.44 -2.00
N VAL A 461 -20.15 6.44 -2.20
CA VAL A 461 -20.65 7.32 -1.13
C VAL A 461 -21.58 6.54 -0.19
N VAL A 462 -22.32 5.53 -0.66
CA VAL A 462 -23.07 4.62 0.22
C VAL A 462 -22.13 3.88 1.16
N VAL A 463 -21.05 3.27 0.65
CA VAL A 463 -20.04 2.59 1.48
C VAL A 463 -19.37 3.56 2.46
N GLY A 464 -19.05 4.77 2.00
CA GLY A 464 -18.58 5.86 2.87
C GLY A 464 -19.60 6.26 3.95
N GLY A 465 -20.89 6.26 3.62
CA GLY A 465 -22.00 6.51 4.52
C GLY A 465 -22.10 5.45 5.62
N VAL A 466 -21.91 4.16 5.29
CA VAL A 466 -21.82 3.08 6.28
C VAL A 466 -20.66 3.32 7.25
N ALA A 467 -19.48 3.68 6.73
CA ALA A 467 -18.33 4.01 7.56
C ALA A 467 -18.59 5.23 8.47
N LEU A 468 -19.29 6.23 7.96
CA LEU A 468 -19.67 7.44 8.70
C LEU A 468 -20.66 7.11 9.83
N ALA A 469 -21.68 6.30 9.54
CA ALA A 469 -22.66 5.84 10.52
C ALA A 469 -21.98 4.99 11.62
N ALA A 470 -21.04 4.12 11.25
CA ALA A 470 -20.24 3.36 12.21
C ALA A 470 -19.41 4.28 13.13
N CYS A 471 -18.79 5.34 12.59
CA CYS A 471 -18.08 6.33 13.39
C CYS A 471 -18.98 7.07 14.38
N ALA A 472 -20.21 7.39 13.98
CA ALA A 472 -21.14 8.15 14.80
C ALA A 472 -21.80 7.28 15.88
N LEU A 473 -22.25 6.07 15.52
CA LEU A 473 -23.10 5.22 16.36
C LEU A 473 -22.30 4.24 17.21
N VAL A 474 -21.23 3.64 16.68
CA VAL A 474 -20.44 2.62 17.39
C VAL A 474 -18.93 2.82 17.13
N PRO A 475 -18.31 3.84 17.73
CA PRO A 475 -16.99 4.36 17.32
C PRO A 475 -15.85 3.36 17.47
N ARG A 476 -16.01 2.39 18.39
CA ARG A 476 -15.10 1.25 18.59
C ARG A 476 -14.97 0.34 17.37
N PHE A 477 -15.99 0.30 16.51
CA PHE A 477 -16.03 -0.51 15.29
C PHE A 477 -15.85 0.32 14.02
N ALA A 478 -15.41 1.58 14.12
CA ALA A 478 -15.18 2.41 12.94
C ALA A 478 -14.22 1.76 11.93
N LEU A 479 -13.19 1.04 12.40
CA LEU A 479 -12.27 0.30 11.53
C LEU A 479 -12.91 -0.93 10.88
N ALA A 480 -13.98 -1.49 11.45
CA ALA A 480 -14.70 -2.62 10.85
C ALA A 480 -15.41 -2.22 9.55
N ALA A 481 -15.56 -0.93 9.25
CA ALA A 481 -16.07 -0.44 7.98
C ALA A 481 -15.24 -0.90 6.77
N TRP A 482 -13.95 -1.22 6.95
CA TRP A 482 -13.14 -1.85 5.91
C TRP A 482 -13.64 -3.25 5.51
N SER A 483 -14.32 -3.95 6.41
CA SER A 483 -14.94 -5.25 6.10
C SER A 483 -16.08 -5.08 5.11
N THR A 484 -16.80 -3.96 5.14
CA THR A 484 -17.81 -3.62 4.13
C THR A 484 -17.18 -3.50 2.75
N LEU A 485 -16.04 -2.80 2.64
CA LEU A 485 -15.32 -2.73 1.37
C LEU A 485 -14.82 -4.10 0.93
N ALA A 486 -14.25 -4.91 1.83
CA ALA A 486 -13.80 -6.25 1.50
C ALA A 486 -14.95 -7.13 0.99
N GLY A 487 -16.11 -7.09 1.66
CA GLY A 487 -17.31 -7.84 1.22
C GLY A 487 -17.81 -7.38 -0.15
N VAL A 488 -17.93 -6.06 -0.36
CA VAL A 488 -18.37 -5.47 -1.63
C VAL A 488 -17.37 -5.77 -2.75
N PHE A 489 -16.07 -5.78 -2.47
CA PHE A 489 -15.02 -6.16 -3.42
C PHE A 489 -15.15 -7.64 -3.84
N VAL A 490 -15.35 -8.53 -2.86
CA VAL A 490 -15.54 -9.97 -3.12
C VAL A 490 -16.81 -10.21 -3.93
N ILE A 491 -17.92 -9.57 -3.55
CA ILE A 491 -19.19 -9.69 -4.27
C ILE A 491 -19.05 -9.15 -5.70
N GLY A 492 -18.46 -7.96 -5.87
CA GLY A 492 -18.33 -7.30 -7.16
C GLY A 492 -17.44 -8.03 -8.17
N LEU A 493 -16.37 -8.69 -7.72
CA LEU A 493 -15.44 -9.39 -8.63
C LEU A 493 -15.72 -10.89 -8.76
N PHE A 494 -16.22 -11.52 -7.69
CA PHE A 494 -16.35 -12.97 -7.64
C PHE A 494 -17.80 -13.45 -7.46
N GLY A 495 -18.79 -12.55 -7.31
CA GLY A 495 -20.18 -12.94 -7.06
C GLY A 495 -20.75 -13.85 -8.14
N THR A 496 -20.51 -13.52 -9.41
CA THR A 496 -20.92 -14.31 -10.58
C THR A 496 -20.13 -15.61 -10.67
N VAL A 497 -18.80 -15.55 -10.53
CA VAL A 497 -17.89 -16.70 -10.59
C VAL A 497 -18.19 -17.74 -9.52
N LEU A 498 -18.47 -17.29 -8.29
CA LEU A 498 -18.83 -18.12 -7.15
C LEU A 498 -20.31 -18.53 -7.12
N LYS A 499 -21.09 -18.12 -8.13
CA LYS A 499 -22.54 -18.39 -8.25
C LYS A 499 -23.29 -18.03 -6.96
N MET A 500 -23.00 -16.85 -6.42
CA MET A 500 -23.64 -16.38 -5.18
C MET A 500 -25.14 -16.16 -5.38
N PRO A 501 -25.96 -16.36 -4.34
CA PRO A 501 -27.40 -16.10 -4.44
C PRO A 501 -27.66 -14.61 -4.69
N GLN A 502 -28.62 -14.32 -5.58
CA GLN A 502 -28.95 -12.97 -6.05
C GLN A 502 -29.20 -11.95 -4.92
N TRP A 503 -29.87 -12.36 -3.83
CA TRP A 503 -30.11 -11.46 -2.70
C TRP A 503 -28.80 -10.98 -2.04
N LEU A 504 -27.73 -11.78 -2.07
CA LEU A 504 -26.44 -11.43 -1.49
C LEU A 504 -25.67 -10.48 -2.43
N VAL A 505 -25.77 -10.70 -3.74
CA VAL A 505 -25.17 -9.80 -4.74
C VAL A 505 -25.82 -8.42 -4.69
N ALA A 506 -27.16 -8.39 -4.61
CA ALA A 506 -27.96 -7.16 -4.51
C ALA A 506 -27.71 -6.34 -3.22
N VAL A 507 -27.03 -6.89 -2.21
CA VAL A 507 -26.58 -6.09 -1.04
C VAL A 507 -25.46 -5.12 -1.43
N SER A 508 -24.67 -5.45 -2.44
CA SER A 508 -23.58 -4.61 -2.91
C SER A 508 -24.14 -3.34 -3.59
N PRO A 509 -23.76 -2.13 -3.14
CA PRO A 509 -24.16 -0.90 -3.84
C PRO A 509 -23.67 -0.84 -5.30
N PHE A 510 -22.60 -1.57 -5.63
CA PHE A 510 -22.02 -1.59 -6.98
C PHE A 510 -22.80 -2.45 -7.96
N ASP A 511 -23.59 -3.40 -7.49
CA ASP A 511 -24.46 -4.24 -8.34
C ASP A 511 -25.59 -3.42 -8.99
N HIS A 512 -25.97 -2.31 -8.35
CA HIS A 512 -27.03 -1.41 -8.83
C HIS A 512 -26.50 -0.33 -9.79
N VAL A 513 -25.20 -0.28 -10.06
CA VAL A 513 -24.62 0.74 -10.93
C VAL A 513 -24.58 0.20 -12.36
N PRO A 514 -25.13 0.92 -13.37
CA PRO A 514 -25.07 0.45 -14.75
C PRO A 514 -23.61 0.31 -15.20
N ALA A 515 -23.29 -0.81 -15.87
CA ALA A 515 -21.93 -1.19 -16.24
C ALA A 515 -21.42 -0.39 -17.46
N MET A 516 -21.36 0.94 -17.36
CA MET A 516 -20.85 1.81 -18.42
C MET A 516 -19.35 1.54 -18.69
N PRO A 517 -18.91 1.49 -19.96
CA PRO A 517 -19.67 1.77 -21.18
C PRO A 517 -20.35 0.56 -21.82
N ALA A 518 -20.31 -0.63 -21.21
CA ALA A 518 -20.91 -1.85 -21.73
C ALA A 518 -22.46 -1.81 -21.70
N GLU A 519 -23.03 -1.12 -20.71
CA GLU A 519 -24.48 -0.89 -20.58
C GLU A 519 -24.82 0.59 -20.77
N PRO A 520 -26.05 0.94 -21.20
CA PRO A 520 -26.51 2.31 -21.29
C PRO A 520 -26.70 2.95 -19.91
N PHE A 521 -26.64 4.27 -19.86
CA PHE A 521 -26.85 5.03 -18.63
C PHE A 521 -28.30 4.93 -18.13
N ASP A 522 -28.47 4.55 -16.87
CA ASP A 522 -29.74 4.63 -16.13
C ASP A 522 -29.58 5.51 -14.88
N ALA A 523 -30.45 6.50 -14.75
CA ALA A 523 -30.44 7.45 -13.65
C ALA A 523 -31.12 6.91 -12.38
N LEU A 524 -32.11 6.02 -12.52
CA LEU A 524 -32.97 5.62 -11.40
C LEU A 524 -32.18 4.91 -10.28
N PRO A 525 -31.34 3.89 -10.56
CA PRO A 525 -30.53 3.24 -9.52
C PRO A 525 -29.58 4.21 -8.82
N LEU A 526 -29.00 5.15 -9.56
CA LEU A 526 -28.09 6.17 -9.02
C LEU A 526 -28.77 7.13 -8.04
N LEU A 527 -30.03 7.51 -8.34
CA LEU A 527 -30.83 8.33 -7.43
C LEU A 527 -31.17 7.57 -6.14
N LEU A 528 -31.50 6.28 -6.23
CA LEU A 528 -31.76 5.44 -5.06
C LEU A 528 -30.50 5.27 -4.20
N LEU A 529 -29.34 5.06 -4.82
CA LEU A 529 -28.05 5.05 -4.13
C LEU A 529 -27.78 6.40 -3.45
N GLY A 530 -28.05 7.53 -4.12
CA GLY A 530 -27.97 8.86 -3.52
C GLY A 530 -28.85 9.00 -2.28
N LEU A 531 -30.11 8.53 -2.35
CA LEU A 531 -31.04 8.54 -1.23
C LEU A 531 -30.54 7.68 -0.06
N THR A 532 -30.04 6.47 -0.30
CA THR A 532 -29.46 5.64 0.76
C THR A 532 -28.24 6.28 1.42
N ALA A 533 -27.37 6.94 0.63
CA ALA A 533 -26.21 7.66 1.17
C ALA A 533 -26.62 8.86 2.03
N THR A 534 -27.66 9.60 1.63
CA THR A 534 -28.23 10.68 2.46
C THR A 534 -28.85 10.16 3.76
N ALA A 535 -29.51 9.00 3.73
CA ALA A 535 -30.05 8.35 4.94
C ALA A 535 -28.93 7.98 5.92
N PHE A 536 -27.83 7.38 5.45
CA PHE A 536 -26.67 7.10 6.30
C PHE A 536 -26.06 8.37 6.88
N THR A 537 -25.93 9.43 6.06
CA THR A 537 -25.41 10.73 6.53
C THR A 537 -26.31 11.35 7.60
N ALA A 538 -27.63 11.31 7.41
CA ALA A 538 -28.60 11.79 8.40
C ALA A 538 -28.51 10.99 9.71
N SER A 539 -28.39 9.67 9.64
CA SER A 539 -28.22 8.81 10.82
C SER A 539 -26.95 9.15 11.60
N ALA A 540 -25.85 9.42 10.89
CA ALA A 540 -24.60 9.81 11.49
C ALA A 540 -24.68 11.18 12.17
N LEU A 541 -25.34 12.16 11.54
CA LEU A 541 -25.57 13.48 12.13
C LEU A 541 -26.39 13.39 13.42
N VAL A 542 -27.41 12.54 13.48
CA VAL A 542 -28.16 12.27 14.72
C VAL A 542 -27.25 11.65 15.78
N GLY A 543 -26.40 10.69 15.40
CA GLY A 543 -25.41 10.08 16.30
C GLY A 543 -24.45 11.09 16.93
N TYR A 544 -23.81 11.94 16.11
CA TYR A 544 -22.90 12.99 16.59
C TYR A 544 -23.57 14.07 17.44
N ARG A 545 -24.87 14.30 17.25
CA ARG A 545 -25.63 15.23 18.12
C ARG A 545 -25.89 14.65 19.51
N ARG A 546 -26.07 13.34 19.63
CA ARG A 546 -26.43 12.67 20.90
C ARG A 546 -25.23 12.14 21.67
N ARG A 547 -24.12 11.78 21.00
CA ARG A 547 -22.94 11.19 21.62
C ARG A 547 -22.01 12.25 22.19
N ASP A 548 -21.32 11.95 23.28
CA ASP A 548 -20.18 12.75 23.73
C ASP A 548 -18.98 12.61 22.79
N ILE A 549 -18.24 13.71 22.63
CA ILE A 549 -17.04 13.82 21.81
C ILE A 549 -15.90 14.19 22.75
N GLY A 550 -14.84 13.37 22.74
CA GLY A 550 -13.70 13.41 23.66
C GLY A 550 -13.08 12.02 23.74
#